data_AF-A0A7R9DNI0-F1
#
_entry.id   AF-A0A7R9DNI0-F1
#
_cell.length_a   1.000
_cell.length_b   1.000
_cell.length_c   1.000
_cell.angle_alpha   90.00
_cell.angle_beta   90.00
_cell.angle_gamma   90.00
#
_symmetry.space_group_name_H-M   'P 1'
#
loop_
_entity.id
_entity.type
_entity.pdbx_description
1 polymer ?
#
loop_
_entity_poly.entity_id
_entity_poly.type
_entity_poly.pdbx_seq_one_letter_code
_entity_poly.pdbx_strand_id
1 'polypeptide(L)'
;RQALYYSPYHFLQVIQNRFEGTVDFYRGWQDYKHGFGNIGGEFWLGLEKLHLLTNYKVNELFIELQDFTLEKSHAQYSAFAVGSEIEGYPISVLGKYEGTAGK
;
A
#
# COMPACT_ATOMS: atom_id res chain seq x y z
N ARG A 1 8.43 0.05 -8.64
CA ARG A 1 7.69 -0.85 -7.72
C ARG A 1 6.65 -0.01 -6.98
N GLN A 2 5.36 -0.18 -7.29
CA GLN A 2 4.28 0.69 -6.82
C GLN A 2 3.17 -0.13 -6.20
N ALA A 3 2.67 0.23 -5.02
CA ALA A 3 1.38 -0.26 -4.54
C ALA A 3 0.30 0.77 -4.90
N LEU A 4 -0.66 0.37 -5.71
CA LEU A 4 -1.79 1.20 -6.16
C LEU A 4 -3.09 0.71 -5.50
N TYR A 5 -4.11 1.55 -5.46
CA TYR A 5 -5.38 1.24 -4.82
C TYR A 5 -6.51 1.42 -5.85
N TYR A 6 -7.47 0.49 -5.97
CA TYR A 6 -8.56 0.57 -6.96
C TYR A 6 -9.94 0.79 -6.31
N SER A 7 -10.68 1.80 -6.79
CA SER A 7 -12.11 2.02 -6.53
C SER A 7 -12.79 2.48 -7.82
N PRO A 8 -13.96 1.93 -8.20
CA PRO A 8 -14.53 2.11 -9.54
C PRO A 8 -15.02 3.52 -9.91
N TYR A 9 -14.80 4.54 -9.06
CA TYR A 9 -15.35 5.88 -9.33
C TYR A 9 -14.41 7.09 -9.09
N HIS A 10 -13.21 7.00 -8.50
CA HIS A 10 -12.28 8.15 -8.36
C HIS A 10 -10.82 7.67 -8.19
N PHE A 11 -9.88 8.56 -8.59
CA PHE A 11 -8.40 8.51 -8.53
C PHE A 11 -7.76 7.40 -7.66
N LEU A 12 -6.85 6.62 -8.25
CA LEU A 12 -6.05 5.64 -7.50
C LEU A 12 -5.23 6.36 -6.43
N GLN A 13 -5.41 5.99 -5.16
CA GLN A 13 -4.59 6.52 -4.07
C GLN A 13 -3.33 5.67 -3.92
N VAL A 14 -2.18 6.19 -4.32
CA VAL A 14 -0.90 5.51 -4.05
C VAL A 14 -0.61 5.59 -2.56
N ILE A 15 -0.36 4.44 -1.93
CA ILE A 15 -0.08 4.36 -0.49
C ILE A 15 1.40 4.12 -0.21
N GLN A 16 2.12 3.58 -1.20
CA GLN A 16 3.53 3.25 -1.13
C GLN A 16 4.10 3.22 -2.55
N ASN A 17 5.26 3.87 -2.75
CA ASN A 17 6.00 3.84 -4.02
C ASN A 17 7.51 3.67 -3.78
N ARG A 18 8.17 2.73 -4.47
CA ARG A 18 9.64 2.51 -4.51
C ARG A 18 10.14 2.38 -5.96
N PHE A 19 11.23 3.03 -6.31
CA PHE A 19 11.84 2.88 -7.64
C PHE A 19 13.35 3.14 -7.66
N GLU A 20 13.88 4.03 -6.82
CA GLU A 20 15.29 4.45 -6.86
C GLU A 20 16.06 4.17 -5.56
N GLY A 21 15.37 3.88 -4.45
CA GLY A 21 16.02 3.68 -3.15
C GLY A 21 16.52 4.96 -2.47
N THR A 22 16.00 6.12 -2.87
CA THR A 22 16.40 7.44 -2.34
C THR A 22 15.85 7.72 -0.95
N VAL A 23 14.78 7.02 -0.55
CA VAL A 23 14.20 7.15 0.79
C VAL A 23 14.52 5.92 1.62
N ASP A 24 15.02 6.15 2.83
CA ASP A 24 15.22 5.09 3.82
C ASP A 24 13.87 4.59 4.36
N PHE A 25 13.66 3.28 4.33
CA PHE A 25 12.48 2.59 4.87
C PHE A 25 12.79 1.84 6.18
N TYR A 26 14.04 1.82 6.63
CA TYR A 26 14.41 1.30 7.95
C TYR A 26 14.14 2.36 9.02
N ARG A 27 12.86 2.53 9.37
CA ARG A 27 12.37 3.59 10.25
C ARG A 27 11.63 3.07 11.46
N GLY A 28 11.47 3.94 12.46
CA GLY A 28 10.75 3.63 13.69
C GLY A 28 9.23 3.64 13.53
N TRP A 29 8.53 3.21 14.58
CA TRP A 29 7.06 3.14 14.63
C TRP A 29 6.38 4.46 14.27
N GLN A 30 6.86 5.57 14.82
CA GLN A 30 6.25 6.88 14.62
C GLN A 30 6.28 7.32 13.15
N ASP A 31 7.34 6.98 12.41
CA ASP A 31 7.43 7.26 10.98
C ASP A 31 6.43 6.41 10.18
N TYR A 32 6.30 5.12 10.50
CA TYR A 32 5.34 4.25 9.84
C TYR A 32 3.88 4.61 10.15
N LYS A 33 3.61 5.11 11.35
CA LYS A 33 2.31 5.66 11.73
C LYS A 33 1.93 6.86 10.89
N HIS A 34 2.81 7.88 10.83
CA HIS A 34 2.48 9.17 10.23
C HIS A 34 2.76 9.25 8.72
N GLY A 35 3.63 8.39 8.21
CA GLY A 35 4.13 8.44 6.83
C GLY A 35 5.44 9.20 6.70
N PHE A 36 6.17 8.93 5.61
CA PHE A 36 7.46 9.55 5.31
C PHE A 36 7.75 9.52 3.80
N GLY A 37 8.74 10.30 3.36
CA GLY A 37 9.12 10.43 1.96
C GLY A 37 8.37 11.54 1.23
N ASN A 38 8.32 11.47 -0.11
CA ASN A 38 7.71 12.49 -0.96
C ASN A 38 6.67 11.84 -1.88
N ILE A 39 5.45 12.39 -1.92
CA ILE A 39 4.35 11.85 -2.73
C ILE A 39 4.63 11.86 -4.24
N GLY A 40 5.50 12.77 -4.70
CA GLY A 40 6.01 12.80 -6.08
C GLY A 40 7.21 11.87 -6.33
N GLY A 41 7.65 11.12 -5.31
CA GLY A 41 8.80 10.22 -5.36
C GLY A 41 8.54 8.95 -4.56
N GLU A 42 9.55 8.52 -3.77
CA GLU A 42 9.41 7.38 -2.88
C GLU A 42 8.76 7.80 -1.57
N PHE A 43 7.76 7.05 -1.12
CA PHE A 43 7.06 7.37 0.12
C PHE A 43 6.31 6.19 0.72
N TRP A 44 5.91 6.41 1.97
CA TRP A 44 4.93 5.65 2.71
C TRP A 44 3.85 6.61 3.23
N LEU A 45 2.58 6.34 2.94
CA LEU A 45 1.47 7.24 3.26
C LEU A 45 1.25 7.41 4.77
N GLY A 46 1.49 6.34 5.55
CA GLY A 46 1.23 6.27 6.99
C GLY A 46 0.09 5.31 7.34
N LEU A 47 0.30 4.49 8.37
CA LEU A 47 -0.68 3.51 8.85
C LEU A 47 -1.95 4.16 9.39
N GLU A 48 -1.85 5.32 10.04
CA GLU A 48 -3.03 6.02 10.56
C GLU A 48 -3.95 6.47 9.41
N LYS A 49 -3.36 7.01 8.35
CA LYS A 49 -4.13 7.40 7.15
C LYS A 49 -4.74 6.18 6.48
N LEU A 50 -4.01 5.07 6.38
CA LEU A 50 -4.52 3.81 5.83
C LEU A 50 -5.70 3.25 6.62
N HIS A 51 -5.61 3.26 7.96
CA HIS A 51 -6.71 2.85 8.84
C HIS A 51 -7.96 3.68 8.56
N LEU A 52 -7.85 5.01 8.57
CA LEU A 52 -8.98 5.91 8.32
C LEU A 52 -9.60 5.72 6.93
N LEU A 53 -8.76 5.59 5.89
CA LEU A 53 -9.22 5.40 4.50
C LEU A 53 -9.97 4.08 4.31
N THR A 54 -9.47 3.00 4.91
CA THR A 54 -10.02 1.64 4.72
C THR A 54 -11.16 1.29 5.65
N ASN A 55 -11.29 1.99 6.78
CA ASN A 55 -12.43 1.83 7.68
C ASN A 55 -13.67 2.61 7.18
N TYR A 56 -13.47 3.68 6.40
CA TYR A 56 -14.57 4.45 5.81
C TYR A 56 -15.33 3.68 4.72
N LYS A 57 -14.62 2.93 3.88
CA LYS A 57 -15.19 2.16 2.76
C LYS A 57 -14.35 0.93 2.47
N VAL A 58 -15.01 -0.17 2.07
CA VAL A 58 -14.32 -1.35 1.53
C VAL A 58 -13.62 -0.97 0.23
N ASN A 59 -12.37 -1.40 0.16
CA ASN A 59 -11.33 -0.84 -0.68
C ASN A 59 -10.54 -2.01 -1.32
N GLU A 60 -10.24 -1.97 -2.62
CA GLU A 60 -9.38 -2.99 -3.25
C GLU A 60 -7.91 -2.60 -3.18
N LEU A 61 -7.03 -3.58 -2.93
CA LEU A 61 -5.57 -3.36 -2.93
C LEU A 61 -4.96 -3.87 -4.23
N PHE A 62 -4.11 -3.07 -4.87
CA PHE A 62 -3.32 -3.45 -6.03
C PHE A 62 -1.82 -3.25 -5.77
N ILE A 63 -1.00 -4.19 -6.18
CA ILE A 63 0.44 -4.14 -5.97
C ILE A 63 1.10 -4.41 -7.31
N GLU A 64 1.79 -3.42 -7.87
CA GLU A 64 2.65 -3.56 -9.05
C GLU A 64 4.11 -3.77 -8.61
N LEU A 65 4.67 -4.89 -9.02
CA LEU A 65 6.06 -5.23 -8.81
C LEU A 65 6.79 -5.21 -10.15
N GLN A 66 8.04 -4.75 -10.12
CA GLN A 66 8.95 -4.81 -11.25
C GLN A 66 10.29 -5.35 -10.76
N ASP A 67 10.79 -6.38 -11.44
CA ASP A 67 12.08 -6.98 -11.12
C ASP A 67 13.25 -6.27 -11.83
N PHE A 68 14.46 -6.82 -11.65
CA PHE A 68 15.66 -6.26 -12.26
C PHE A 68 15.77 -6.54 -13.77
N THR A 69 14.97 -7.48 -14.29
CA THR A 69 14.83 -7.77 -15.72
C THR A 69 13.75 -6.93 -16.39
N LEU A 70 13.17 -5.96 -15.67
CA LEU A 70 12.09 -5.07 -16.11
C LEU A 70 10.74 -5.79 -16.33
N GLU A 71 10.61 -7.04 -15.91
CA GLU A 71 9.34 -7.74 -15.97
C GLU A 71 8.41 -7.23 -14.87
N LYS A 72 7.17 -6.97 -15.26
CA LYS A 72 6.12 -6.50 -14.36
C LYS A 72 5.21 -7.64 -13.94
N SER A 73 4.92 -7.71 -12.65
CA SER A 73 3.90 -8.57 -12.08
C SER A 73 2.96 -7.77 -11.19
N HIS A 74 1.78 -8.30 -10.93
CA HIS A 74 0.83 -7.65 -10.04
C HIS A 74 0.14 -8.63 -9.10
N ALA A 75 -0.32 -8.09 -7.97
CA ALA A 75 -1.22 -8.74 -7.02
C ALA A 75 -2.40 -7.80 -6.75
N GLN A 76 -3.61 -8.31 -6.85
CA GLN A 76 -4.85 -7.61 -6.55
C GLN A 76 -5.61 -8.37 -5.47
N TYR A 77 -6.18 -7.63 -4.51
CA TYR A 77 -7.07 -8.15 -3.50
C TYR A 77 -8.39 -7.43 -3.55
N SER A 78 -9.49 -8.18 -3.62
CA SER A 78 -10.85 -7.64 -3.77
C SER A 78 -11.35 -6.82 -2.57
N ALA A 79 -10.63 -6.85 -1.45
CA ALA A 79 -10.90 -6.09 -0.24
C ALA A 79 -9.60 -5.92 0.56
N PHE A 80 -9.46 -4.79 1.25
CA PHE A 80 -8.31 -4.46 2.06
C PHE A 80 -8.72 -3.47 3.16
N ALA A 81 -8.40 -3.82 4.40
CA ALA A 81 -8.52 -2.91 5.53
C ALA A 81 -7.43 -3.11 6.57
N VAL A 82 -7.11 -2.01 7.26
CA VAL A 82 -6.12 -1.96 8.33
C VAL A 82 -6.85 -1.65 9.64
N GLY A 83 -6.55 -2.40 10.70
CA GLY A 83 -7.07 -2.20 12.05
C GLY A 83 -6.49 -0.95 12.73
N SER A 84 -6.90 -0.70 13.97
CA SER A 84 -6.54 0.51 14.71
C SER A 84 -5.11 0.48 15.26
N GLU A 85 -4.60 1.64 15.71
CA GLU A 85 -3.31 1.71 16.41
C GLU A 85 -3.27 0.85 17.67
N ILE A 86 -4.38 0.78 18.41
CA ILE A 86 -4.51 0.00 19.65
C ILE A 86 -4.22 -1.49 19.39
N GLU A 87 -4.62 -1.97 18.21
CA GLU A 87 -4.41 -3.35 17.76
C GLU A 87 -3.06 -3.54 17.06
N GLY A 88 -2.29 -2.46 16.85
CA GLY A 88 -1.01 -2.48 16.14
C GLY A 88 -1.14 -2.41 14.62
N TYR A 89 -2.22 -1.85 14.08
CA TYR A 89 -2.52 -1.75 12.65
C TYR A 89 -2.45 -3.10 11.89
N PRO A 90 -3.13 -4.17 12.36
CA PRO A 90 -3.13 -5.44 11.62
C PRO A 90 -3.85 -5.28 10.28
N ILE A 91 -3.54 -6.13 9.30
CA ILE A 91 -4.44 -6.29 8.14
C ILE A 91 -5.70 -6.99 8.66
N SER A 92 -6.78 -6.23 8.82
CA SER A 92 -8.03 -6.71 9.40
C SER A 92 -8.95 -7.36 8.36
N VAL A 93 -8.82 -6.95 7.10
CA VAL A 93 -9.55 -7.53 5.96
C VAL A 93 -8.58 -7.70 4.79
N LEU A 94 -8.60 -8.88 4.19
CA LEU A 94 -7.91 -9.16 2.93
C LEU A 94 -8.81 -10.03 2.06
N GLY A 95 -9.19 -9.51 0.90
CA GLY A 95 -10.12 -10.15 -0.02
C GLY A 95 -9.49 -11.26 -0.86
N LYS A 96 -10.23 -11.69 -1.89
CA LYS A 96 -9.75 -12.70 -2.83
C LYS A 96 -8.53 -12.16 -3.59
N TYR A 97 -7.49 -12.98 -3.65
CA TYR A 97 -6.29 -12.72 -4.44
C TYR A 97 -6.51 -13.02 -5.92
N GLU A 98 -6.04 -12.13 -6.80
CA GLU A 98 -5.89 -12.32 -8.23
C GLU A 98 -4.58 -11.65 -8.69
N GLY A 99 -3.84 -12.25 -9.62
CA GLY A 99 -2.63 -11.64 -10.14
C GLY A 99 -1.54 -12.61 -10.58
N THR A 100 -0.43 -12.05 -11.04
CA THR A 100 0.73 -12.80 -11.55
C THR A 100 1.91 -12.83 -10.59
N ALA A 101 1.88 -12.03 -9.52
CA ALA A 101 2.93 -11.98 -8.50
C ALA A 101 2.80 -13.16 -7.51
N GLY A 102 3.89 -13.87 -7.21
CA GLY A 102 3.84 -14.99 -6.26
C GLY A 102 3.45 -16.34 -6.87
N LYS A 103 3.72 -16.54 -8.16
CA LYS A 103 3.89 -17.89 -8.73
C LYS A 103 5.07 -18.61 -8.11
#